data_AF-A0A7J9HGJ8-F1
#
_entry.id   AF-A0A7J9HGJ8-F1
#
_cell.length_a   1.000
_cell.length_b   1.000
_cell.length_c   1.000
_cell.angle_alpha   90.00
_cell.angle_beta   90.00
_cell.angle_gamma   90.00
#
_symmetry.space_group_name_H-M   'P 1'
#
loop_
_entity.id
_entity.type
_entity.pdbx_description
1 polymer ?
#
loop_
_entity_poly.entity_id
_entity_poly.type
_entity_poly.pdbx_seq_one_letter_code
_entity_poly.pdbx_strand_id
1 'polypeptide(L)'
;VENAGSTPTSEVLLSFPPTQADHLATVEALVTKGKRKKTTLVRLDVKPTELPDAPNDAKYFTIYLANPLKSGESTTIEVLYLLTHSQEPFPAEIAQSESQLVYYRDSALILSPYHIKQQTTFIKTPSTKVESFTRVEPSNRAGTEIKYGPYEDHPPYSFSPILIHFENNSPFAVVEELVREVEISHWGNLQVTEQYTLVHAGARHKGVFSRVDYQSRPTLNGASSLRYLLARLPPRVHSVYYRDEIGNISSSHLRTDSRK
;
A
#
# COMPACT_ATOMS: atom_id res chain seq x y z
N VAL A 1 1.63 6.93 -21.98
CA VAL A 1 2.70 6.26 -22.76
C VAL A 1 2.47 6.51 -24.24
N GLU A 2 3.54 6.63 -25.01
CA GLU A 2 3.52 6.86 -26.47
C GLU A 2 4.41 5.82 -27.15
N ASN A 3 3.97 5.23 -28.25
CA ASN A 3 4.81 4.35 -29.06
C ASN A 3 5.65 5.17 -30.04
N ALA A 4 6.87 5.52 -29.64
CA ALA A 4 7.83 6.20 -30.52
C ALA A 4 8.53 5.25 -31.52
N GLY A 5 8.27 3.94 -31.46
CA GLY A 5 8.84 2.95 -32.37
C GLY A 5 8.12 2.87 -33.72
N SER A 6 8.69 2.12 -34.66
CA SER A 6 8.11 1.93 -36.01
C SER A 6 7.05 0.83 -36.06
N THR A 7 7.09 -0.13 -35.13
CA THR A 7 6.19 -1.29 -35.09
C THR A 7 5.10 -1.11 -34.03
N PRO A 8 3.87 -1.61 -34.26
CA PRO A 8 2.85 -1.67 -33.22
C PRO A 8 3.33 -2.50 -32.01
N THR A 9 3.03 -2.05 -30.79
CA THR A 9 3.35 -2.78 -29.55
C THR A 9 2.09 -3.01 -28.72
N SER A 10 2.00 -4.19 -28.10
CA SER A 10 0.89 -4.54 -27.20
C SER A 10 1.34 -4.63 -25.73
N GLU A 11 2.59 -4.30 -25.43
CA GLU A 11 3.20 -4.55 -24.14
C GLU A 11 3.88 -3.29 -23.60
N VAL A 12 3.72 -3.06 -22.30
CA VAL A 12 4.38 -1.98 -21.57
C VAL A 12 5.03 -2.58 -20.31
N LEU A 13 6.32 -2.34 -20.14
CA LEU A 13 7.07 -2.79 -18.97
C LEU A 13 6.96 -1.79 -17.82
N LEU A 14 6.65 -2.30 -16.65
CA LEU A 14 6.69 -1.59 -15.38
C LEU A 14 7.84 -2.16 -14.55
N SER A 15 8.71 -1.31 -14.02
CA SER A 15 9.86 -1.73 -13.21
C SER A 15 9.74 -1.26 -11.77
N PHE A 16 10.20 -2.09 -10.84
CA PHE A 16 10.31 -1.77 -9.42
C PHE A 16 11.74 -2.04 -8.94
N PRO A 17 12.28 -1.20 -8.03
CA PRO A 17 13.47 -1.54 -7.27
C PRO A 17 13.25 -2.86 -6.50
N PRO A 18 14.31 -3.66 -6.27
CA PRO A 18 14.21 -4.91 -5.52
C PRO A 18 13.49 -4.74 -4.17
N THR A 19 13.82 -3.68 -3.44
CA THR A 19 13.24 -3.37 -2.13
C THR A 19 11.74 -3.11 -2.16
N GLN A 20 11.19 -2.57 -3.26
CA GLN A 20 9.74 -2.42 -3.41
C GLN A 20 9.11 -3.74 -3.88
N ALA A 21 9.78 -4.46 -4.78
CA ALA A 21 9.28 -5.71 -5.33
C ALA A 21 9.10 -6.80 -4.25
N ASP A 22 10.01 -6.89 -3.29
CA ASP A 22 9.93 -7.83 -2.16
C ASP A 22 8.73 -7.57 -1.23
N HIS A 23 8.19 -6.35 -1.28
CA HIS A 23 7.12 -5.87 -0.44
C HIS A 23 5.80 -5.66 -1.19
N LEU A 24 5.77 -6.00 -2.47
CA LEU A 24 4.65 -5.77 -3.38
C LEU A 24 3.54 -6.81 -3.16
N ALA A 25 2.37 -6.36 -2.73
CA ALA A 25 1.21 -7.23 -2.50
C ALA A 25 0.32 -7.38 -3.74
N THR A 26 0.15 -6.31 -4.52
CA THR A 26 -0.60 -6.35 -5.78
C THR A 26 -0.19 -5.22 -6.71
N VAL A 27 -0.38 -5.44 -8.01
CA VAL A 27 -0.26 -4.46 -9.09
C VAL A 27 -1.48 -4.61 -9.99
N GLU A 28 -2.23 -3.53 -10.15
CA GLU A 28 -3.36 -3.42 -11.07
C GLU A 28 -3.06 -2.34 -12.10
N ALA A 29 -3.39 -2.60 -13.36
CA ALA A 29 -3.31 -1.61 -14.43
C ALA A 29 -4.68 -1.42 -15.08
N LEU A 30 -5.04 -0.17 -15.35
CA LEU A 30 -6.28 0.24 -15.98
C LEU A 30 -5.96 1.10 -17.20
N VAL A 31 -6.71 0.92 -18.28
CA VAL A 31 -6.68 1.82 -19.43
C VAL A 31 -7.96 2.61 -19.53
N THR A 32 -7.83 3.88 -19.87
CA THR A 32 -8.95 4.78 -20.08
C THR A 32 -9.52 4.58 -21.48
N LYS A 33 -10.76 4.08 -21.60
CA LYS A 33 -11.44 3.84 -22.88
C LYS A 33 -12.64 4.78 -23.04
N GLY A 34 -12.71 5.50 -24.17
CA GLY A 34 -13.84 6.38 -24.55
C GLY A 34 -13.45 7.84 -24.80
N LYS A 35 -14.35 8.63 -25.41
CA LYS A 35 -14.21 10.09 -25.60
C LYS A 35 -15.18 10.85 -24.68
N ARG A 36 -14.70 11.87 -23.95
CA ARG A 36 -15.52 12.77 -23.09
C ARG A 36 -16.36 12.01 -22.04
N LYS A 37 -17.64 12.36 -21.85
CA LYS A 37 -18.53 11.97 -20.72
C LYS A 37 -18.86 10.46 -20.57
N LYS A 38 -18.26 9.57 -21.35
CA LYS A 38 -18.43 8.10 -21.24
C LYS A 38 -17.06 7.42 -21.18
N THR A 39 -16.24 7.84 -20.21
CA THR A 39 -14.96 7.20 -19.92
C THR A 39 -15.20 5.95 -19.09
N THR A 40 -14.80 4.79 -19.61
CA THR A 40 -14.80 3.53 -18.85
C THR A 40 -13.35 3.12 -18.60
N LEU A 41 -13.03 2.81 -17.35
CA LEU A 41 -11.76 2.18 -16.98
C LEU A 41 -11.86 0.68 -17.25
N VAL A 42 -10.90 0.15 -18.00
CA VAL A 42 -10.83 -1.27 -18.34
C VAL A 42 -9.56 -1.85 -17.73
N ARG A 43 -9.69 -2.96 -16.99
CA ARG A 43 -8.55 -3.69 -16.42
C ARG A 43 -7.69 -4.30 -17.53
N LEU A 44 -6.39 -4.15 -17.38
CA LEU A 44 -5.36 -4.78 -18.21
C LEU A 44 -4.79 -6.00 -17.49
N ASP A 45 -4.30 -6.97 -18.25
CA ASP A 45 -3.56 -8.11 -17.70
C ASP A 45 -2.14 -7.66 -17.33
N VAL A 46 -1.69 -8.04 -16.14
CA VAL A 46 -0.36 -7.68 -15.62
C VAL A 46 0.31 -8.95 -15.14
N LYS A 47 1.49 -9.26 -15.69
CA LYS A 47 2.24 -10.48 -15.33
C LYS A 47 3.66 -10.15 -14.91
N PRO A 48 4.22 -10.81 -13.88
CA PRO A 48 5.66 -10.76 -13.60
C PRO A 48 6.45 -11.13 -14.85
N THR A 49 7.60 -10.51 -15.05
CA THR A 49 8.47 -10.75 -16.20
C THR A 49 9.92 -10.76 -15.75
N GLU A 50 10.63 -11.83 -16.09
CA GLU A 50 12.05 -11.95 -15.80
C GLU A 50 12.84 -11.42 -17.00
N LEU A 51 13.68 -10.42 -16.75
CA LEU A 51 14.66 -9.92 -17.71
C LEU A 51 16.05 -10.20 -17.14
N PRO A 52 16.86 -11.08 -17.78
CA PRO A 52 18.12 -11.55 -17.21
C PRO A 52 19.17 -10.44 -17.05
N ASP A 53 19.09 -9.36 -17.83
CA ASP A 53 20.02 -8.23 -17.81
C ASP A 53 19.41 -6.96 -17.17
N ALA A 54 18.58 -7.15 -16.15
CA ALA A 54 17.95 -6.07 -15.40
C ALA A 54 18.99 -5.17 -14.70
N PRO A 55 19.02 -3.85 -14.95
CA PRO A 55 19.89 -2.95 -14.21
C PRO A 55 19.54 -2.96 -12.72
N ASN A 56 20.55 -3.10 -11.86
CA ASN A 56 20.41 -3.09 -10.39
C ASN A 56 19.33 -4.07 -9.86
N ASP A 57 19.21 -5.24 -10.49
CA ASP A 57 18.26 -6.30 -10.12
C ASP A 57 16.78 -5.88 -10.16
N ALA A 58 16.46 -4.83 -10.94
CA ALA A 58 15.09 -4.34 -11.09
C ALA A 58 14.12 -5.48 -11.47
N LYS A 59 12.97 -5.52 -10.82
CA LYS A 59 11.92 -6.50 -11.10
C LYS A 59 10.90 -5.90 -12.04
N TYR A 60 10.42 -6.70 -13.00
CA TYR A 60 9.52 -6.22 -14.04
C TYR A 60 8.17 -6.89 -14.00
N PHE A 61 7.18 -6.13 -14.45
CA PHE A 61 5.84 -6.59 -14.75
C PHE A 61 5.47 -6.10 -16.16
N THR A 62 4.95 -6.99 -16.99
CA THR A 62 4.43 -6.64 -18.31
C THR A 62 2.94 -6.37 -18.21
N ILE A 63 2.54 -5.18 -18.65
CA ILE A 63 1.14 -4.79 -18.83
C ILE A 63 0.76 -5.07 -20.28
N TYR A 64 -0.22 -5.94 -20.49
CA TYR A 64 -0.74 -6.28 -21.81
C TYR A 64 -1.89 -5.37 -22.21
N LEU A 65 -1.67 -4.60 -23.28
CA LEU A 65 -2.67 -3.71 -23.87
C LEU A 65 -3.71 -4.52 -24.63
N ALA A 66 -4.99 -4.19 -24.44
CA ALA A 66 -6.09 -4.85 -25.15
C ALA A 66 -6.06 -4.62 -26.67
N ASN A 67 -5.53 -3.48 -27.11
CA ASN A 67 -5.31 -3.16 -28.51
C ASN A 67 -3.84 -2.73 -28.69
N PRO A 68 -3.14 -3.21 -29.74
CA PRO A 68 -1.79 -2.76 -30.03
C PRO A 68 -1.74 -1.25 -30.28
N LEU A 69 -0.79 -0.57 -29.64
CA LEU A 69 -0.51 0.85 -29.80
C LEU A 69 0.31 1.05 -31.08
N LYS A 70 -0.25 1.73 -32.08
CA LYS A 70 0.44 1.98 -33.36
C LYS A 70 1.58 3.00 -33.18
N SER A 71 2.48 3.07 -34.15
CA SER A 71 3.54 4.08 -34.18
C SER A 71 2.96 5.50 -34.08
N GLY A 72 3.48 6.31 -33.15
CA GLY A 72 3.00 7.66 -32.82
C GLY A 72 1.69 7.72 -32.02
N GLU A 73 1.07 6.58 -31.73
CA GLU A 73 -0.15 6.54 -30.93
C GLU A 73 0.18 6.63 -29.44
N SER A 74 -0.72 7.26 -28.68
CA SER A 74 -0.59 7.45 -27.23
C SER A 74 -1.80 6.91 -26.49
N THR A 75 -1.56 6.37 -25.29
CA THR A 75 -2.61 5.95 -24.37
C THR A 75 -2.25 6.29 -22.93
N THR A 76 -3.27 6.41 -22.07
CA THR A 76 -3.13 6.64 -20.64
C THR A 76 -3.36 5.33 -19.90
N ILE A 77 -2.38 4.95 -19.09
CA ILE A 77 -2.43 3.78 -18.22
C ILE A 77 -2.39 4.29 -16.78
N GLU A 78 -3.37 3.89 -15.98
CA GLU A 78 -3.38 4.12 -14.54
C GLU A 78 -2.88 2.84 -13.87
N VAL A 79 -1.85 2.95 -13.04
CA VAL A 79 -1.28 1.83 -12.29
C VAL A 79 -1.53 2.06 -10.82
N LEU A 80 -2.15 1.08 -10.17
CA LEU A 80 -2.31 1.01 -8.72
C LEU A 80 -1.48 -0.15 -8.21
N TYR A 81 -0.60 0.08 -7.25
CA TYR A 81 0.09 -0.99 -6.55
C TYR A 81 0.01 -0.76 -5.04
N LEU A 82 0.06 -1.87 -4.30
CA LEU A 82 0.02 -1.87 -2.84
C LEU A 82 1.32 -2.47 -2.32
N LEU A 83 2.04 -1.68 -1.53
CA LEU A 83 3.22 -2.14 -0.81
C LEU A 83 2.87 -2.45 0.64
N THR A 84 3.48 -3.50 1.18
CA THR A 84 3.44 -3.87 2.59
C THR A 84 4.79 -3.56 3.22
N HIS A 85 4.88 -3.46 4.55
CA HIS A 85 6.17 -3.31 5.25
C HIS A 85 7.11 -2.18 4.77
N SER A 86 6.60 -1.15 4.09
CA SER A 86 7.42 -0.06 3.52
C SER A 86 7.64 1.13 4.46
N GLN A 87 7.09 1.07 5.66
CA GLN A 87 7.22 2.11 6.69
C GLN A 87 7.91 1.52 7.90
N GLU A 88 9.06 2.10 8.27
CA GLU A 88 9.88 1.62 9.38
C GLU A 88 9.73 2.55 10.58
N PRO A 89 9.29 2.06 11.76
CA PRO A 89 9.21 2.88 12.97
C PRO A 89 10.58 3.45 13.37
N PHE A 90 10.64 4.76 13.54
CA PHE A 90 11.83 5.45 14.06
C PHE A 90 11.43 6.66 14.92
N PRO A 91 11.67 6.64 16.24
CA PRO A 91 12.42 5.62 16.98
C PRO A 91 11.71 4.25 17.02
N ALA A 92 12.50 3.18 17.15
CA ALA A 92 11.98 1.80 17.21
C ALA A 92 11.20 1.50 18.50
N GLU A 93 11.40 2.30 19.54
CA GLU A 93 10.66 2.22 20.80
C GLU A 93 10.16 3.60 21.21
N ILE A 94 8.91 3.66 21.69
CA ILE A 94 8.23 4.88 22.14
C ILE A 94 7.56 4.65 23.49
N ALA A 95 7.55 5.66 24.34
CA ALA A 95 6.76 5.66 25.56
C ALA A 95 5.26 5.77 25.24
N GLN A 96 4.41 5.43 26.21
CA GLN A 96 2.96 5.41 26.04
C GLN A 96 2.37 6.75 25.57
N SER A 97 2.98 7.88 25.94
CA SER A 97 2.54 9.24 25.62
C SER A 97 3.20 9.84 24.37
N GLU A 98 4.10 9.11 23.72
CA GLU A 98 4.86 9.57 22.56
C GLU A 98 4.14 9.23 21.25
N SER A 99 4.27 10.10 20.25
CA SER A 99 3.79 9.83 18.90
C SER A 99 4.70 8.83 18.19
N GLN A 100 4.10 7.97 17.38
CA GLN A 100 4.82 7.10 16.47
C GLN A 100 5.26 7.89 15.23
N LEU A 101 6.56 7.92 15.00
CA LEU A 101 7.18 8.45 13.78
C LEU A 101 7.72 7.27 12.95
N VAL A 102 7.71 7.42 11.63
CA VAL A 102 8.17 6.38 10.69
C VAL A 102 9.04 6.97 9.59
N TYR A 103 9.96 6.16 9.09
CA TYR A 103 10.69 6.40 7.86
C TYR A 103 9.98 5.75 6.66
N TYR A 104 9.88 6.50 5.57
CA TYR A 104 9.58 6.00 4.24
C TYR A 104 10.78 6.27 3.32
N ARG A 105 11.25 5.22 2.64
CA ARG A 105 12.39 5.27 1.72
C ARG A 105 11.94 4.90 0.32
N ASP A 106 12.24 5.76 -0.63
CA ASP A 106 11.88 5.57 -2.04
C ASP A 106 12.76 6.47 -2.93
N SER A 107 12.30 6.79 -4.13
CA SER A 107 12.88 7.79 -5.01
C SER A 107 11.90 8.93 -5.34
N ALA A 108 12.46 10.13 -5.55
CA ALA A 108 11.74 11.25 -6.15
C ALA A 108 11.36 10.96 -7.62
N LEU A 109 12.11 10.10 -8.30
CA LEU A 109 11.93 9.69 -9.70
C LEU A 109 11.31 8.30 -9.78
N ILE A 110 10.48 8.06 -10.80
CA ILE A 110 9.93 6.73 -11.02
C ILE A 110 11.00 5.89 -11.69
N LEU A 111 11.28 4.71 -11.14
CA LEU A 111 12.14 3.75 -11.82
C LEU A 111 11.39 3.26 -13.07
N SER A 112 11.87 3.62 -14.25
CA SER A 112 11.24 3.28 -15.53
C SER A 112 12.28 2.74 -16.52
N PRO A 113 11.97 1.68 -17.29
CA PRO A 113 12.84 1.21 -18.37
C PRO A 113 12.77 2.11 -19.61
N TYR A 114 11.84 3.07 -19.62
CA TYR A 114 11.63 4.03 -20.70
C TYR A 114 12.11 5.41 -20.29
N HIS A 115 12.49 6.21 -21.29
CA HIS A 115 12.76 7.63 -21.13
C HIS A 115 11.49 8.35 -20.67
N ILE A 116 11.62 9.23 -19.68
CA ILE A 116 10.50 10.00 -19.13
C ILE A 116 10.68 11.46 -19.51
N LYS A 117 9.75 11.96 -20.33
CA LYS A 117 9.73 13.35 -20.78
C LYS A 117 9.43 14.33 -19.64
N GLN A 118 8.48 13.98 -18.78
CA GLN A 118 8.09 14.82 -17.65
C GLN A 118 7.51 13.98 -16.52
N GLN A 119 7.85 14.32 -15.28
CA GLN A 119 7.36 13.64 -14.09
C GLN A 119 7.04 14.64 -12.98
N THR A 120 5.99 14.36 -12.21
CA THR A 120 5.76 14.97 -10.90
C THR A 120 5.33 13.88 -9.93
N THR A 121 5.95 13.85 -8.76
CA THR A 121 5.65 12.86 -7.71
C THR A 121 5.02 13.56 -6.52
N PHE A 122 3.91 13.01 -6.03
CA PHE A 122 3.20 13.52 -4.86
C PHE A 122 3.17 12.45 -3.78
N ILE A 123 3.67 12.78 -2.59
CA ILE A 123 3.64 11.91 -1.42
C ILE A 123 2.73 12.54 -0.37
N LYS A 124 1.67 11.82 0.01
CA LYS A 124 0.70 12.27 1.01
C LYS A 124 0.97 11.57 2.35
N THR A 125 1.20 12.36 3.39
CA THR A 125 1.41 11.87 4.76
C THR A 125 0.08 11.83 5.53
N PRO A 126 -0.06 10.96 6.56
CA PRO A 126 -1.28 10.85 7.36
C PRO A 126 -1.59 12.11 8.19
N SER A 127 -0.55 12.87 8.54
CA SER A 127 -0.66 14.13 9.28
C SER A 127 0.25 15.20 8.69
N THR A 128 0.07 16.44 9.12
CA THR A 128 0.94 17.56 8.75
C THR A 128 2.28 17.54 9.49
N LYS A 129 2.51 16.60 10.42
CA LYS A 129 3.76 16.49 11.17
C LYS A 129 4.77 15.64 10.41
N VAL A 130 5.66 16.31 9.68
CA VAL A 130 6.83 15.71 9.02
C VAL A 130 8.06 16.35 9.65
N GLU A 131 8.88 15.51 10.28
CA GLU A 131 10.13 15.88 10.92
C GLU A 131 11.18 16.30 9.90
N SER A 132 11.34 15.50 8.84
CA SER A 132 12.30 15.78 7.77
C SER A 132 11.90 15.10 6.47
N PHE A 133 12.37 15.64 5.35
CA PHE A 133 12.29 15.00 4.04
C PHE A 133 13.51 15.38 3.20
N THR A 134 14.03 14.46 2.39
CA THR A 134 15.10 14.76 1.43
C THR A 134 14.62 15.77 0.41
N ARG A 135 15.37 16.86 0.19
CA ARG A 135 15.09 17.87 -0.84
C ARG A 135 15.78 17.49 -2.14
N VAL A 136 14.99 17.35 -3.21
CA VAL A 136 15.47 17.12 -4.56
C VAL A 136 14.85 18.22 -5.42
N GLU A 137 15.61 19.26 -5.73
CA GLU A 137 15.03 20.46 -6.32
C GLU A 137 14.57 20.25 -7.79
N PRO A 138 13.39 20.76 -8.18
CA PRO A 138 12.43 21.48 -7.35
C PRO A 138 11.64 20.54 -6.41
N SER A 139 11.57 20.89 -5.12
CA SER A 139 10.70 20.20 -4.15
C SER A 139 9.97 21.18 -3.24
N ASN A 140 8.73 20.87 -2.88
CA ASN A 140 7.92 21.70 -1.99
C ASN A 140 7.03 20.82 -1.09
N ARG A 141 6.64 21.34 0.06
CA ARG A 141 5.69 20.72 0.99
C ARG A 141 4.57 21.70 1.30
N ALA A 142 3.32 21.24 1.18
CA ALA A 142 2.13 21.99 1.54
C ALA A 142 1.17 21.09 2.33
N GLY A 143 0.93 21.43 3.60
CA GLY A 143 0.07 20.63 4.48
C GLY A 143 0.58 19.20 4.65
N THR A 144 -0.21 18.23 4.20
CA THR A 144 0.09 16.78 4.23
C THR A 144 0.74 16.27 2.94
N GLU A 145 1.06 17.15 1.99
CA GLU A 145 1.56 16.75 0.67
C GLU A 145 3.00 17.25 0.45
N ILE A 146 3.87 16.35 0.02
CA ILE A 146 5.22 16.63 -0.45
C ILE A 146 5.24 16.41 -1.96
N LYS A 147 5.65 17.44 -2.69
CA LYS A 147 5.75 17.45 -4.16
C LYS A 147 7.22 17.44 -4.56
N TYR A 148 7.57 16.49 -5.41
CA TYR A 148 8.85 16.43 -6.12
C TYR A 148 8.63 16.69 -7.61
N GLY A 149 9.41 17.59 -8.19
CA GLY A 149 9.29 18.03 -9.57
C GLY A 149 8.37 19.25 -9.77
N PRO A 150 8.10 19.63 -11.02
CA PRO A 150 8.29 18.83 -12.22
C PRO A 150 9.76 18.59 -12.55
N TYR A 151 10.09 17.36 -12.91
CA TYR A 151 11.36 16.98 -13.53
C TYR A 151 11.12 16.70 -15.00
N GLU A 152 12.06 17.10 -15.85
CA GLU A 152 11.95 16.97 -17.30
C GLU A 152 13.11 16.15 -17.85
N ASP A 153 12.84 15.41 -18.92
CA ASP A 153 13.80 14.69 -19.76
C ASP A 153 14.87 13.91 -18.98
N HIS A 154 14.44 12.87 -18.27
CA HIS A 154 15.35 11.97 -17.56
C HIS A 154 15.49 10.59 -18.27
N PRO A 155 16.72 10.04 -18.29
CA PRO A 155 16.98 8.79 -19.00
C PRO A 155 16.35 7.58 -18.30
N PRO A 156 16.20 6.45 -19.01
CA PRO A 156 15.81 5.18 -18.42
C PRO A 156 16.62 4.84 -17.16
N TYR A 157 15.95 4.24 -16.18
CA TYR A 157 16.53 3.79 -14.90
C TYR A 157 17.14 4.90 -14.04
N SER A 158 16.74 6.16 -14.25
CA SER A 158 17.08 7.25 -13.33
C SER A 158 16.50 7.00 -11.93
N PHE A 159 17.31 7.25 -10.90
CA PHE A 159 16.93 7.05 -9.50
C PHE A 159 17.51 8.15 -8.62
N SER A 160 16.65 8.85 -7.89
CA SER A 160 17.02 9.90 -6.93
C SER A 160 16.49 9.54 -5.54
N PRO A 161 17.31 8.98 -4.64
CA PRO A 161 16.83 8.46 -3.36
C PRO A 161 16.26 9.56 -2.45
N ILE A 162 15.15 9.27 -1.79
CA ILE A 162 14.51 10.13 -0.80
C ILE A 162 14.23 9.35 0.49
N LEU A 163 14.33 10.07 1.61
CA LEU A 163 13.92 9.62 2.93
C LEU A 163 12.94 10.64 3.49
N ILE A 164 11.81 10.17 4.00
CA ILE A 164 10.79 11.00 4.62
C ILE A 164 10.53 10.47 6.03
N HIS A 165 10.63 11.35 7.01
CA HIS A 165 10.39 11.06 8.42
C HIS A 165 9.15 11.82 8.90
N PHE A 166 8.09 11.11 9.26
CA PHE A 166 6.81 11.73 9.57
C PHE A 166 6.02 10.95 10.63
N GLU A 167 5.03 11.62 11.23
CA GLU A 167 4.13 11.01 12.20
C GLU A 167 3.10 10.11 11.53
N ASN A 168 3.02 8.86 12.02
CA ASN A 168 1.96 7.93 11.66
C ASN A 168 1.51 7.15 12.91
N ASN A 169 0.49 7.66 13.59
CA ASN A 169 -0.13 7.00 14.74
C ASN A 169 -1.20 5.96 14.33
N SER A 170 -1.27 5.55 13.07
CA SER A 170 -2.14 4.42 12.70
C SER A 170 -1.62 3.15 13.38
N PRO A 171 -2.49 2.23 13.84
CA PRO A 171 -2.06 0.96 14.40
C PRO A 171 -1.50 0.07 13.29
N PHE A 172 -0.29 -0.45 13.48
CA PHE A 172 0.40 -1.30 12.49
C PHE A 172 0.07 -2.76 12.78
N ALA A 173 -1.18 -3.17 12.54
CA ALA A 173 -1.62 -4.54 12.74
C ALA A 173 -1.14 -5.43 11.59
N VAL A 174 -0.34 -6.46 11.90
CA VAL A 174 0.20 -7.44 10.95
C VAL A 174 -0.27 -8.83 11.36
N VAL A 175 -0.91 -9.54 10.43
CA VAL A 175 -1.27 -10.95 10.60
C VAL A 175 -0.08 -11.77 10.13
N GLU A 176 0.63 -12.42 11.05
CA GLU A 176 1.78 -13.28 10.72
C GLU A 176 1.30 -14.64 10.20
N GLU A 177 0.19 -15.13 10.73
CA GLU A 177 -0.42 -16.39 10.31
C GLU A 177 -1.95 -16.27 10.31
N LEU A 178 -2.55 -16.78 9.24
CA LEU A 178 -4.00 -16.94 9.11
C LEU A 178 -4.31 -18.37 8.71
N VAL A 179 -4.90 -19.13 9.62
CA VAL A 179 -5.47 -20.45 9.32
C VAL A 179 -6.96 -20.28 9.11
N ARG A 180 -7.44 -20.59 7.89
CA ARG A 180 -8.86 -20.58 7.55
C ARG A 180 -9.33 -22.00 7.26
N GLU A 181 -10.23 -22.51 8.09
CA GLU A 181 -10.91 -23.78 7.91
C GLU A 181 -12.30 -23.54 7.31
N VAL A 182 -12.65 -24.29 6.27
CA VAL A 182 -13.95 -24.23 5.62
C VAL A 182 -14.58 -25.61 5.65
N GLU A 183 -15.58 -25.80 6.51
CA GLU A 183 -16.33 -27.04 6.64
C GLU A 183 -17.61 -26.96 5.80
N ILE A 184 -17.75 -27.91 4.87
CA ILE A 184 -18.90 -28.02 3.97
C ILE A 184 -19.74 -29.23 4.38
N SER A 185 -20.97 -28.97 4.81
CA SER A 185 -21.94 -30.02 5.12
C SER A 185 -23.05 -30.07 4.08
N HIS A 186 -23.19 -31.23 3.43
CA HIS A 186 -24.27 -31.51 2.49
C HIS A 186 -25.67 -31.52 3.14
N TRP A 187 -25.73 -31.54 4.48
CA TRP A 187 -26.97 -31.36 5.24
C TRP A 187 -27.39 -29.90 5.39
N GLY A 188 -26.62 -28.95 4.83
CA GLY A 188 -27.04 -27.56 4.62
C GLY A 188 -26.23 -26.48 5.35
N ASN A 189 -25.00 -26.77 5.80
CA ASN A 189 -24.18 -25.78 6.51
C ASN A 189 -22.83 -25.53 5.80
N LEU A 190 -22.40 -24.28 5.81
CA LEU A 190 -21.05 -23.85 5.43
C LEU A 190 -20.48 -23.09 6.63
N GLN A 191 -19.54 -23.72 7.33
CA GLN A 191 -18.89 -23.10 8.48
C GLN A 191 -17.49 -22.66 8.10
N VAL A 192 -17.14 -21.42 8.44
CA VAL A 192 -15.79 -20.87 8.26
C VAL A 192 -15.23 -20.51 9.61
N THR A 193 -14.09 -21.10 9.97
CA THR A 193 -13.33 -20.78 11.18
C THR A 193 -12.02 -20.13 10.77
N GLU A 194 -11.68 -18.99 11.37
CA GLU A 194 -10.42 -18.30 11.12
C GLU A 194 -9.64 -18.12 12.42
N GLN A 195 -8.39 -18.54 12.43
CA GLN A 195 -7.44 -18.31 13.51
C GLN A 195 -6.37 -17.34 13.02
N TYR A 196 -6.24 -16.23 13.75
CA TYR A 196 -5.31 -15.14 13.43
C TYR A 196 -4.19 -15.06 14.46
N THR A 197 -2.95 -15.18 14.02
CA THR A 197 -1.77 -14.78 14.80
C THR A 197 -1.44 -13.35 14.41
N LEU A 198 -1.74 -12.39 15.30
CA LEU A 198 -1.64 -10.96 15.02
C LEU A 198 -0.58 -10.30 15.92
N VAL A 199 0.28 -9.49 15.30
CA VAL A 199 1.27 -8.66 16.00
C VAL A 199 1.08 -7.17 15.66
N HIS A 200 1.53 -6.31 16.56
CA HIS A 200 1.65 -4.88 16.29
C HIS A 200 3.07 -4.55 15.83
N ALA A 201 3.27 -4.31 14.54
CA ALA A 201 4.57 -4.07 13.91
C ALA A 201 5.04 -2.60 13.94
N GLY A 202 4.34 -1.75 14.68
CA GLY A 202 4.76 -0.36 14.92
C GLY A 202 5.90 -0.25 15.94
N ALA A 203 6.15 0.96 16.41
CA ALA A 203 7.16 1.20 17.45
C ALA A 203 6.80 0.41 18.73
N ARG A 204 7.80 -0.21 19.34
CA ARG A 204 7.62 -1.01 20.56
C ARG A 204 7.36 -0.10 21.76
N HIS A 205 6.54 -0.56 22.70
CA HIS A 205 6.31 0.18 23.93
C HIS A 205 7.56 0.18 24.82
N LYS A 206 8.00 1.37 25.22
CA LYS A 206 9.14 1.60 26.12
C LYS A 206 8.65 2.01 27.51
N GLY A 207 9.23 1.40 28.54
CA GLY A 207 8.92 1.70 29.94
C GLY A 207 7.66 1.00 30.44
N VAL A 208 7.06 1.53 31.49
CA VAL A 208 5.89 0.92 32.14
C VAL A 208 4.59 1.31 31.45
N PHE A 209 3.66 0.36 31.35
CA PHE A 209 2.30 0.66 30.92
C PHE A 209 1.47 1.14 32.11
N SER A 210 0.89 2.33 32.00
CA SER A 210 -0.01 2.91 33.00
C SER A 210 -1.45 2.89 32.47
N ARG A 211 -2.28 2.04 33.09
CA ARG A 211 -3.71 1.97 32.76
C ARG A 211 -4.42 3.29 33.06
N VAL A 212 -4.05 3.97 34.14
CA VAL A 212 -4.62 5.27 34.52
C VAL A 212 -4.34 6.32 33.43
N ASP A 213 -3.10 6.35 32.91
CA ASP A 213 -2.75 7.27 31.84
C ASP A 213 -3.43 6.90 30.52
N TYR A 214 -3.53 5.61 30.21
CA TYR A 214 -4.22 5.11 29.01
C TYR A 214 -5.69 5.50 29.00
N GLN A 215 -6.37 5.40 30.15
CA GLN A 215 -7.79 5.66 30.27
C GLN A 215 -8.12 7.15 30.44
N SER A 216 -7.24 7.92 31.07
CA SER A 216 -7.48 9.36 31.31
C SER A 216 -7.33 10.21 30.05
N ARG A 217 -6.38 9.87 29.16
CA ARG A 217 -6.12 10.62 27.92
C ARG A 217 -5.85 9.67 26.74
N PRO A 218 -6.84 8.87 26.31
CA PRO A 218 -6.62 7.82 25.31
C PRO A 218 -6.11 8.34 23.96
N THR A 219 -6.46 9.56 23.55
CA THR A 219 -5.98 10.11 22.27
C THR A 219 -4.51 10.50 22.28
N LEU A 220 -3.95 10.77 23.46
CA LEU A 220 -2.55 11.12 23.65
C LEU A 220 -1.74 9.88 24.06
N ASN A 221 -2.28 9.13 25.02
CA ASN A 221 -1.65 7.98 25.64
C ASN A 221 -2.14 6.70 24.94
N GLY A 222 -1.30 6.15 24.08
CA GLY A 222 -1.63 5.01 23.22
C GLY A 222 -2.31 5.41 21.90
N ALA A 223 -1.90 6.53 21.31
CA ALA A 223 -2.37 6.98 20.00
C ALA A 223 -2.16 5.92 18.92
N SER A 224 -1.00 5.26 18.90
CA SER A 224 -0.64 4.18 17.99
C SER A 224 -1.14 2.79 18.41
N SER A 225 -1.84 2.66 19.54
CA SER A 225 -2.28 1.34 20.04
C SER A 225 -3.42 0.75 19.21
N LEU A 226 -3.42 -0.58 19.08
CA LEU A 226 -4.54 -1.33 18.50
C LEU A 226 -5.66 -1.46 19.53
N ARG A 227 -6.83 -0.86 19.23
CA ARG A 227 -7.99 -0.84 20.15
C ARG A 227 -9.08 -1.84 19.79
N TYR A 228 -9.30 -2.05 18.50
CA TYR A 228 -10.32 -2.94 17.98
C TYR A 228 -9.87 -3.52 16.64
N LEU A 229 -10.37 -4.70 16.34
CA LEU A 229 -10.24 -5.35 15.04
C LEU A 229 -11.60 -5.35 14.37
N LEU A 230 -11.64 -4.92 13.11
CA LEU A 230 -12.85 -4.92 12.31
C LEU A 230 -12.78 -6.05 11.28
N ALA A 231 -13.45 -7.16 11.56
CA ALA A 231 -13.68 -8.21 10.58
C ALA A 231 -14.94 -7.88 9.75
N ARG A 232 -14.81 -7.84 8.42
CA ARG A 232 -15.94 -7.72 7.50
C ARG A 232 -16.39 -9.12 7.08
N LEU A 233 -17.55 -9.52 7.58
CA LEU A 233 -18.12 -10.84 7.32
C LEU A 233 -19.07 -10.78 6.10
N PRO A 234 -19.26 -11.90 5.38
CA PRO A 234 -20.25 -11.99 4.32
C PRO A 234 -21.67 -11.66 4.81
N PRO A 235 -22.56 -11.17 3.93
CA PRO A 235 -23.96 -10.99 4.26
C PRO A 235 -24.59 -12.29 4.77
N ARG A 236 -25.58 -12.18 5.68
CA ARG A 236 -26.32 -13.31 6.27
C ARG A 236 -25.49 -14.27 7.13
N VAL A 237 -24.30 -13.86 7.55
CA VAL A 237 -23.55 -14.60 8.57
C VAL A 237 -24.41 -14.79 9.82
N HIS A 238 -24.40 -16.00 10.38
CA HIS A 238 -25.07 -16.34 11.63
C HIS A 238 -24.13 -17.18 12.51
N SER A 239 -24.51 -17.40 13.76
CA SER A 239 -23.74 -18.22 14.72
C SER A 239 -22.28 -17.78 14.88
N VAL A 240 -22.02 -16.46 14.83
CA VAL A 240 -20.68 -15.91 14.97
C VAL A 240 -20.20 -16.06 16.41
N TYR A 241 -19.00 -16.58 16.59
CA TYR A 241 -18.32 -16.66 17.89
C TYR A 241 -16.92 -16.05 17.80
N TYR A 242 -16.42 -15.55 18.92
CA TYR A 242 -15.08 -14.98 19.07
C TYR A 242 -14.42 -15.64 20.26
N ARG A 243 -13.30 -16.33 20.04
CA ARG A 243 -12.60 -17.09 21.08
C ARG A 243 -11.10 -16.85 20.97
N ASP A 244 -10.43 -16.88 22.10
CA ASP A 244 -8.99 -17.04 22.20
C ASP A 244 -8.64 -18.48 22.64
N GLU A 245 -7.37 -18.74 22.90
CA GLU A 245 -6.87 -20.04 23.36
C GLU A 245 -7.45 -20.45 24.72
N ILE A 246 -7.91 -19.50 25.55
CA ILE A 246 -8.33 -19.74 26.93
C ILE A 246 -9.85 -19.62 27.13
N GLY A 247 -10.61 -19.17 26.14
CA GLY A 247 -12.06 -19.08 26.26
C GLY A 247 -12.74 -18.12 25.30
N ASN A 248 -13.93 -17.67 25.73
CA ASN A 248 -14.79 -16.80 24.95
C ASN A 248 -14.47 -15.33 25.20
N ILE A 249 -14.43 -14.53 24.14
CA ILE A 249 -14.23 -13.08 24.22
C ILE A 249 -15.59 -12.38 24.13
N SER A 250 -16.03 -11.79 25.25
CA SER A 250 -17.30 -11.06 25.32
C SER A 250 -17.21 -9.61 24.85
N SER A 251 -16.00 -9.05 24.68
CA SER A 251 -15.76 -7.69 24.18
C SER A 251 -15.82 -7.63 22.65
N SER A 252 -16.93 -8.07 22.07
CA SER A 252 -17.19 -8.09 20.63
C SER A 252 -18.55 -7.47 20.31
N HIS A 253 -18.70 -6.93 19.10
CA HIS A 253 -19.95 -6.30 18.65
C HIS A 253 -20.21 -6.62 17.18
N LEU A 254 -21.19 -7.49 16.91
CA LEU A 254 -21.62 -7.83 15.57
C LEU A 254 -22.69 -6.85 15.08
N ARG A 255 -22.43 -6.17 13.95
CA ARG A 255 -23.45 -5.36 13.26
C ARG A 255 -23.88 -6.08 11.98
N THR A 256 -25.13 -6.53 11.95
CA THR A 256 -25.72 -7.14 10.76
C THR A 256 -26.23 -6.07 9.80
N ASP A 257 -25.75 -6.07 8.56
CA ASP A 257 -26.37 -5.30 7.47
C ASP A 257 -27.40 -6.20 6.77
N SER A 258 -28.62 -5.69 6.59
CA SER A 258 -29.71 -6.41 5.93
C SER A 258 -29.71 -6.27 4.42
N ARG A 259 -28.80 -5.47 3.85
CA ARG A 259 -28.75 -5.22 2.40
C ARG A 259 -28.03 -6.37 1.68
N LYS A 260 -28.75 -6.91 0.68
CA LYS A 260 -28.30 -7.93 -0.28
C LYS A 260 -27.28 -7.36 -1.25
#